data_AF-D0NX43-F1
#
_entry.id   AF-D0NX43-F1
#
_cell.length_a   1.000
_cell.length_b   1.000
_cell.length_c   1.000
_cell.angle_alpha   90.00
_cell.angle_beta   90.00
_cell.angle_gamma   90.00
#
_symmetry.space_group_name_H-M   'P 1'
#
loop_
_entity.id
_entity.type
_entity.pdbx_description
1 polymer ?
#
loop_
_entity_poly.entity_id
_entity_poly.type
_entity_poly.pdbx_seq_one_letter_code
_entity_poly.pdbx_strand_id
1 'polypeptide(L)'
;MDGHDSKKLITDATELARKLELVDRSQEDTWKGTERLDNNRFSPLSWWSLPDTKYRLVQSFAKLLLSIPTSSASSERSWSIHGFIYTKLRNRLTPERVSRLVFVYTNIARKTERR
;
A
#
# COMPACT_ATOMS: atom_id res chain seq x y z
N MET A 1 20.23 -17.01 -27.78
CA MET A 1 19.70 -15.78 -27.18
C MET A 1 20.07 -15.84 -25.72
N ASP A 2 21.26 -15.33 -25.39
CA ASP A 2 21.78 -15.39 -24.03
C ASP A 2 20.98 -14.42 -23.18
N GLY A 3 20.11 -14.99 -22.34
CA GLY A 3 19.40 -14.23 -21.33
C GLY A 3 20.43 -13.58 -20.43
N HIS A 4 20.58 -12.27 -20.57
CA HIS A 4 21.42 -11.45 -19.71
C HIS A 4 20.97 -11.70 -18.27
N ASP A 5 21.79 -12.42 -17.52
CA ASP A 5 21.46 -12.88 -16.17
C ASP A 5 21.57 -11.69 -15.23
N SER A 6 20.53 -10.86 -15.24
CA SER A 6 20.43 -9.61 -14.48
C SER A 6 20.68 -9.81 -12.99
N LYS A 7 20.45 -11.03 -12.48
CA LYS A 7 20.79 -11.40 -11.10
C LYS A 7 22.30 -11.40 -10.86
N LYS A 8 23.09 -11.94 -11.80
CA LYS A 8 24.56 -11.95 -11.71
C LYS A 8 25.14 -10.53 -11.77
N LEU A 9 24.63 -9.70 -12.67
CA LEU A 9 25.05 -8.30 -12.76
C LEU A 9 24.77 -7.53 -11.47
N ILE A 10 23.62 -7.76 -10.85
CA ILE A 10 23.27 -7.13 -9.57
C ILE A 10 24.21 -7.63 -8.47
N THR A 11 24.48 -8.94 -8.39
CA THR A 11 25.39 -9.49 -7.37
C THR A 11 26.81 -8.95 -7.53
N ASP A 12 27.34 -8.93 -8.75
CA ASP A 12 28.68 -8.46 -9.05
C ASP A 12 28.80 -6.96 -8.74
N ALA A 13 27.79 -6.17 -9.11
CA ALA A 13 27.72 -4.74 -8.77
C ALA A 13 27.65 -4.51 -7.26
N THR A 14 26.90 -5.32 -6.51
CA THR A 14 26.85 -5.21 -5.04
C THR A 14 28.16 -5.59 -4.37
N GLU A 15 28.86 -6.63 -4.86
CA GLU A 15 30.18 -7.01 -4.36
C GLU A 15 31.22 -5.93 -4.64
N LEU A 16 31.19 -5.34 -5.84
CA LEU A 16 32.10 -4.26 -6.24
C LEU A 16 31.85 -3.00 -5.41
N ALA A 17 30.59 -2.63 -5.18
CA ALA A 17 30.22 -1.52 -4.30
C ALA A 17 30.67 -1.74 -2.85
N ARG A 18 30.59 -2.99 -2.35
CA ARG A 18 31.11 -3.37 -1.04
C ARG A 18 32.64 -3.27 -0.99
N LYS A 19 33.34 -3.71 -2.05
CA LYS A 19 34.81 -3.64 -2.18
C LYS A 19 35.34 -2.21 -2.27
N LEU A 20 34.59 -1.33 -2.91
CA LEU A 20 34.91 0.10 -3.04
C LEU A 20 34.46 0.93 -1.83
N GLU A 21 33.92 0.31 -0.78
CA GLU A 21 33.39 0.98 0.41
C GLU A 21 32.36 2.08 0.09
N LEU A 22 31.66 1.95 -1.05
CA LEU A 22 30.61 2.88 -1.49
C LEU A 22 29.30 2.70 -0.72
N VAL A 23 29.20 1.61 0.05
CA VAL A 23 28.05 1.30 0.89
C VAL A 23 28.39 1.70 2.32
N ASP A 24 27.60 2.61 2.88
CA ASP A 24 27.67 3.00 4.29
C ASP A 24 27.30 1.80 5.19
N ARG A 25 28.32 1.11 5.70
CA ARG A 25 28.19 -0.05 6.61
C ARG A 25 27.46 0.28 7.92
N SER A 26 27.34 1.57 8.30
CA SER A 26 26.56 1.96 9.48
C SER A 26 25.07 1.61 9.36
N GLN A 27 24.59 1.34 8.14
CA GLN A 27 23.20 0.97 7.85
C GLN A 27 22.93 -0.54 7.91
N GLU A 28 23.94 -1.41 7.79
CA GLU A 28 23.74 -2.87 7.74
C GLU A 28 23.22 -3.44 9.07
N ASP A 29 23.51 -2.78 10.19
CA ASP A 29 23.07 -3.19 11.54
C ASP A 29 21.67 -2.69 11.96
N THR A 30 20.96 -1.96 11.08
CA THR A 30 19.79 -1.16 11.49
C THR A 30 18.48 -1.93 11.58
N TRP A 31 18.43 -3.22 11.23
CA TRP A 31 17.18 -4.00 11.30
C TRP A 31 17.40 -5.32 12.02
N LYS A 32 17.34 -5.27 13.36
CA LYS A 32 17.43 -6.48 14.19
C LYS A 32 16.04 -7.11 14.29
N GLY A 33 15.96 -8.44 14.19
CA GLY A 33 14.68 -9.18 14.22
C GLY A 33 13.81 -8.91 15.47
N THR A 34 14.41 -8.42 16.55
CA THR A 34 13.73 -7.96 17.77
C THR A 34 12.84 -6.73 17.53
N GLU A 35 13.25 -5.78 16.67
CA GLU A 35 12.44 -4.61 16.31
C GLU A 35 11.19 -5.00 15.51
N ARG A 36 11.21 -6.15 14.81
CA ARG A 36 10.04 -6.65 14.06
C ARG A 36 8.92 -7.09 15.01
N LEU A 37 9.25 -7.63 16.18
CA LEU A 37 8.28 -8.05 17.18
C LEU A 37 7.63 -6.84 17.87
N ASP A 38 8.42 -5.80 18.20
CA ASP A 38 7.92 -4.56 18.77
C ASP A 38 7.05 -3.76 17.77
N ASN A 39 7.44 -3.77 16.48
CA ASN A 39 6.69 -3.14 15.40
C ASN A 39 5.46 -3.92 14.92
N ASN A 40 5.25 -5.16 15.36
CA ASN A 40 4.04 -5.94 15.04
C ASN A 40 2.75 -5.28 15.59
N ARG A 41 2.89 -4.31 16.50
CA ARG A 41 1.78 -3.48 16.99
C ARG A 41 1.26 -2.48 15.95
N PHE A 42 2.07 -2.16 14.93
CA PHE A 42 1.70 -1.19 13.91
C PHE A 42 1.35 -1.88 12.60
N SER A 43 0.23 -1.47 12.01
CA SER A 43 0.00 -1.79 10.60
C SER A 43 1.16 -1.20 9.77
N PRO A 44 1.58 -1.82 8.66
CA PRO A 44 2.67 -1.30 7.84
C PRO A 44 2.48 0.18 7.47
N LEU A 45 1.24 0.60 7.18
CA LEU A 45 0.90 1.99 6.90
C LEU A 45 1.11 2.90 8.12
N SER A 46 0.77 2.42 9.32
CA SER A 46 1.00 3.13 10.59
C SER A 46 2.49 3.30 10.87
N TRP A 47 3.29 2.25 10.64
CA TRP A 47 4.74 2.29 10.81
C TRP A 47 5.38 3.35 9.92
N TRP A 48 5.06 3.33 8.62
CA TRP A 48 5.52 4.36 7.69
C TRP A 48 4.91 5.74 7.98
N SER A 49 3.91 5.86 8.83
CA SER A 49 3.34 7.16 9.24
C SER A 49 4.05 7.80 10.42
N LEU A 50 4.96 7.10 11.09
CA LEU A 50 5.74 7.65 12.18
C LEU A 50 6.65 8.79 11.67
N PRO A 51 6.88 9.83 12.48
CA PRO A 51 7.78 10.92 12.12
C PRO A 51 9.21 10.37 12.06
N ASP A 52 9.77 10.31 10.85
CA ASP A 52 11.16 9.92 10.62
C ASP A 52 11.78 10.87 9.59
N THR A 53 13.00 11.32 9.87
CA THR A 53 13.77 12.22 9.01
C THR A 53 14.66 11.46 8.03
N LYS A 54 14.93 10.18 8.29
CA LYS A 54 15.93 9.38 7.56
C LYS A 54 15.44 8.92 6.18
N TYR A 55 14.18 8.52 6.06
CA TYR A 55 13.63 7.92 4.84
C TYR A 55 12.44 8.68 4.25
N ARG A 56 12.44 10.03 4.27
CA ARG A 56 11.26 10.85 3.87
C ARG A 56 10.75 10.55 2.45
N LEU A 57 11.64 10.34 1.48
CA LEU A 57 11.26 10.01 0.11
C LEU A 57 10.58 8.63 0.03
N VAL A 58 11.21 7.61 0.59
CA VAL A 58 10.66 6.24 0.65
C VAL A 58 9.35 6.22 1.42
N GLN A 59 9.25 7.01 2.49
CA GLN A 59 8.06 7.11 3.33
C GLN A 59 6.84 7.61 2.53
N SER A 60 7.00 8.63 1.69
CA SER A 60 5.91 9.12 0.85
C SER A 60 5.42 8.05 -0.13
N PHE A 61 6.35 7.33 -0.76
CA PHE A 61 6.03 6.25 -1.70
C PHE A 61 5.39 5.03 -1.00
N ALA A 62 5.93 4.62 0.15
CA ALA A 62 5.41 3.52 0.95
C ALA A 62 3.99 3.80 1.43
N LYS A 63 3.70 5.03 1.88
CA LYS A 63 2.33 5.45 2.24
C LYS A 63 1.36 5.33 1.06
N LEU A 64 1.77 5.80 -0.12
CA LEU A 64 0.95 5.71 -1.33
C LEU A 64 0.67 4.25 -1.67
N LEU A 65 1.72 3.42 -1.77
CA LEU A 65 1.60 2.01 -2.13
C LEU A 65 0.74 1.22 -1.15
N LEU A 66 0.96 1.41 0.16
CA LEU A 66 0.21 0.70 1.21
C LEU A 66 -1.22 1.21 1.39
N SER A 67 -1.56 2.37 0.82
CA SER A 67 -2.95 2.87 0.80
C SER A 67 -3.79 2.25 -0.33
N ILE A 68 -3.16 1.60 -1.31
CA ILE A 68 -3.85 0.98 -2.43
C ILE A 68 -4.46 -0.35 -1.96
N PRO A 69 -5.78 -0.55 -2.12
CA PRO A 69 -6.40 -1.84 -1.84
C PRO A 69 -5.86 -2.89 -2.81
N THR A 70 -5.35 -4.00 -2.27
CA THR A 70 -4.73 -5.08 -3.04
C THR A 70 -5.73 -6.06 -3.66
N SER A 71 -7.02 -5.96 -3.31
CA SER A 71 -8.04 -6.93 -3.71
C SER A 71 -9.11 -6.30 -4.60
N SER A 72 -9.46 -7.00 -5.68
CA SER A 72 -10.62 -6.69 -6.52
C SER A 72 -11.94 -6.72 -5.74
N ALA A 73 -12.00 -7.44 -4.63
CA ALA A 73 -13.17 -7.55 -3.77
C ALA A 73 -13.69 -6.18 -3.29
N SER A 74 -12.80 -5.20 -3.09
CA SER A 74 -13.21 -3.83 -2.73
C SER A 74 -14.01 -3.17 -3.87
N SER A 75 -13.58 -3.37 -5.10
CA SER A 75 -14.28 -2.87 -6.30
C SER A 75 -15.58 -3.63 -6.53
N GLU A 76 -15.57 -4.96 -6.39
CA GLU A 76 -16.77 -5.82 -6.51
C GLU A 76 -17.86 -5.41 -5.49
N ARG A 77 -17.46 -5.09 -4.25
CA ARG A 77 -18.40 -4.58 -3.23
C ARG A 77 -19.01 -3.25 -3.65
N SER A 78 -18.21 -2.32 -4.19
CA SER A 78 -18.70 -1.04 -4.73
C SER A 78 -19.70 -1.23 -5.89
N TRP A 79 -19.41 -2.18 -6.78
CA TRP A 79 -20.29 -2.52 -7.90
C TRP A 79 -21.59 -3.20 -7.46
N SER A 80 -21.52 -4.07 -6.46
CA SER A 80 -22.71 -4.68 -5.85
C SER A 80 -23.63 -3.61 -5.23
N ILE A 81 -23.06 -2.62 -4.53
CA ILE A 81 -23.80 -1.47 -3.99
C ILE A 81 -24.44 -0.63 -5.10
N HIS A 82 -23.71 -0.40 -6.20
CA HIS A 82 -24.28 0.25 -7.39
C HIS A 82 -25.50 -0.51 -7.92
N GLY A 83 -25.40 -1.84 -8.07
CA GLY A 83 -26.50 -2.68 -8.51
C GLY A 83 -27.69 -2.68 -7.54
N PHE A 84 -27.43 -2.56 -6.23
CA PHE A 84 -28.46 -2.43 -5.22
C PHE A 84 -29.20 -1.08 -5.28
N ILE A 85 -28.48 0.02 -5.47
CA ILE A 85 -29.06 1.38 -5.51
C ILE A 85 -29.79 1.63 -6.83
N TYR A 86 -29.24 1.14 -7.94
CA TYR A 86 -29.76 1.35 -9.29
C TYR A 86 -30.16 0.02 -9.91
N THR A 87 -31.37 -0.42 -9.59
CA THR A 87 -31.98 -1.65 -10.13
C THR A 87 -32.86 -1.34 -11.33
N LYS A 88 -33.20 -2.37 -12.13
CA LYS A 88 -34.13 -2.23 -13.28
C LYS A 88 -35.49 -1.64 -12.89
N LEU A 89 -35.96 -1.91 -11.66
CA LEU A 89 -37.24 -1.41 -11.12
C LEU A 89 -37.12 -0.04 -10.43
N ARG A 90 -35.92 0.37 -9.99
CA ARG A 90 -35.65 1.63 -9.27
C ARG A 90 -34.59 2.46 -9.99
N ASN A 91 -34.90 2.92 -11.20
CA ASN A 91 -33.98 3.60 -12.11
C ASN A 91 -34.23 5.12 -12.27
N ARG A 92 -35.09 5.73 -11.46
CA ARG A 92 -35.41 7.17 -11.53
C ARG A 92 -34.35 8.10 -10.91
N LEU A 93 -33.11 7.65 -10.80
CA LEU A 93 -32.00 8.41 -10.24
C LEU A 93 -31.06 8.85 -11.35
N THR A 94 -30.57 10.09 -11.29
CA THR A 94 -29.50 10.52 -12.19
C THR A 94 -28.18 9.82 -11.82
N PRO A 95 -27.28 9.59 -12.79
CA PRO A 95 -25.98 8.97 -12.52
C PRO A 95 -25.18 9.68 -11.42
N GLU A 96 -25.21 11.02 -11.36
CA GLU A 96 -24.52 11.76 -10.29
C GLU A 96 -25.11 11.44 -8.92
N ARG A 97 -26.43 11.27 -8.84
CA ARG A 97 -27.11 10.98 -7.57
C ARG A 97 -26.83 9.55 -7.11
N VAL A 98 -26.76 8.59 -8.02
CA VAL A 98 -26.33 7.22 -7.72
C VAL A 98 -24.90 7.22 -7.18
N SER A 99 -23.97 7.90 -7.84
CA SER A 99 -22.57 7.97 -7.40
C SER A 99 -22.43 8.57 -5.99
N ARG A 100 -23.17 9.65 -5.68
CA ARG A 100 -23.19 10.22 -4.32
C ARG A 100 -23.76 9.25 -3.28
N LEU A 101 -24.82 8.52 -3.60
CA LEU A 101 -25.40 7.52 -2.69
C LEU A 101 -24.44 6.36 -2.43
N VAL A 102 -23.74 5.88 -3.46
CA VAL A 102 -22.71 4.84 -3.35
C VAL A 102 -21.56 5.33 -2.47
N PHE A 103 -21.09 6.56 -2.68
CA PHE A 103 -20.05 7.17 -1.84
C PHE A 103 -20.46 7.21 -0.36
N VAL A 104 -21.69 7.66 -0.08
CA VAL A 104 -22.26 7.72 1.27
C VAL A 104 -22.32 6.31 1.87
N TYR A 105 -22.87 5.34 1.13
CA TYR A 105 -23.02 3.96 1.61
C TYR A 105 -21.67 3.31 1.93
N THR A 106 -20.69 3.40 1.02
CA THR A 106 -19.36 2.81 1.18
C THR A 106 -18.58 3.45 2.33
N ASN A 107 -18.66 4.77 2.51
CA ASN A 107 -17.85 5.47 3.51
C ASN A 107 -18.50 5.55 4.89
N ILE A 108 -19.84 5.58 4.98
CA ILE A 108 -20.54 5.59 6.27
C ILE A 108 -20.52 4.20 6.91
N ALA A 109 -20.74 3.12 6.15
CA ALA A 109 -20.67 1.76 6.67
C ALA A 109 -19.30 1.44 7.30
N ARG A 110 -18.22 1.97 6.70
CA ARG A 110 -16.86 1.84 7.21
C ARG A 110 -16.61 2.59 8.53
N LYS A 111 -17.42 3.61 8.86
CA LYS A 111 -17.32 4.33 10.14
C LYS A 111 -18.01 3.58 11.28
N THR A 112 -19.07 2.83 10.99
CA THR A 112 -19.81 2.04 12.01
C THR A 112 -19.06 0.79 12.45
N GLU A 113 -18.22 0.20 11.60
CA GLU A 113 -17.40 -0.99 11.93
C GLU A 113 -16.15 -0.69 12.78
N ARG A 114 -15.77 0.58 12.95
CA ARG A 114 -14.59 0.99 13.75
C ARG A 114 -14.94 1.44 15.18
N ARG A 115 -16.10 1.04 15.70
CA ARG A 115 -16.47 1.27 17.11
C ARG A 115 -16.11 0.07 17.97
#